data_AF-A0A3L7LR42-F1
#
_entry.id   AF-A0A3L7LR42-F1
#
_cell.length_a   1.000
_cell.length_b   1.000
_cell.length_c   1.000
_cell.angle_alpha   90.00
_cell.angle_beta   90.00
_cell.angle_gamma   90.00
#
_symmetry.space_group_name_H-M   'P 1'
#
loop_
_entity.id
_entity.type
_entity.pdbx_description
1 polymer ?
#
loop_
_entity_poly.entity_id
_entity_poly.type
_entity_poly.pdbx_seq_one_letter_code
_entity_poly.pdbx_strand_id
1 'polypeptide(L)' 'MSALTIYSDTDATAPRWHSHEGDAIQRELNAIGVRFERWQADRELWVNPDADTVIAAYQDMIDRLVAEKGYQSWYIISM' A
#
# COMPACT_ATOMS: atom_id res chain seq x y z
N MET A 1 8.68 -5.05 -1.93
CA MET A 1 8.52 -6.36 -1.26
C MET A 1 7.46 -6.19 -0.19
N SER A 2 6.38 -6.97 -0.22
CA SER A 2 5.32 -6.91 0.82
C SER A 2 5.37 -8.18 1.65
N ALA A 3 4.99 -8.07 2.93
CA ALA A 3 4.81 -9.22 3.81
C ALA A 3 3.57 -8.95 4.65
N LEU A 4 2.73 -9.97 4.83
CA LEU A 4 1.60 -9.92 5.76
C LEU A 4 1.72 -11.11 6.69
N THR A 5 1.55 -10.84 7.98
CA THR A 5 1.54 -11.85 9.04
C THR A 5 0.30 -11.61 9.89
N ILE A 6 -0.51 -12.65 10.06
CA ILE A 6 -1.76 -12.61 10.81
C ILE A 6 -1.56 -13.40 12.10
N TYR A 7 -1.87 -12.76 13.23
CA TYR A 7 -1.81 -13.36 14.55
C TYR A 7 -3.20 -13.56 15.14
N SER A 8 -3.30 -14.37 16.19
CA SER A 8 -4.51 -14.43 17.01
C SER A 8 -4.51 -13.27 17.99
N ASP A 9 -5.69 -12.73 18.32
CA ASP A 9 -5.84 -11.72 19.38
C ASP A 9 -5.36 -12.24 20.75
N THR A 10 -5.45 -13.55 20.96
CA THR A 10 -5.06 -14.22 22.20
C THR A 10 -3.61 -14.71 22.23
N ASP A 11 -2.92 -14.73 21.09
CA ASP A 11 -1.55 -15.23 20.98
C ASP A 11 -0.80 -14.59 19.81
N ALA A 12 0.14 -13.72 20.15
CA ALA A 12 1.01 -13.02 19.21
C ALA A 12 2.35 -13.75 18.97
N THR A 13 2.59 -14.90 19.61
CA THR A 13 3.86 -15.64 19.48
C THR A 13 3.86 -16.60 18.29
N ALA A 14 2.68 -17.09 17.90
CA ALA A 14 2.50 -17.99 16.77
C ALA A 14 1.68 -17.32 15.65
N PRO A 15 2.27 -17.01 14.49
CA PRO A 15 1.51 -16.49 13.37
C PRO A 15 0.58 -17.58 12.83
N ARG A 16 -0.71 -17.24 12.69
CA ARG A 16 -1.72 -18.10 12.06
C ARG A 16 -1.53 -18.18 10.56
N TRP A 17 -1.02 -17.12 9.97
CA TRP A 17 -0.80 -17.03 8.54
C TRP A 17 0.34 -16.06 8.26
N HIS A 18 1.14 -16.38 7.25
CA HIS A 18 2.24 -15.56 6.82
C HIS A 18 2.45 -15.74 5.31
N SER A 19 2.61 -14.64 4.58
CA SER A 19 2.96 -14.68 3.16
C SER A 19 3.70 -13.43 2.72
N HIS A 20 4.48 -13.58 1.65
CA HIS A 20 5.14 -12.51 0.90
C HIS A 20 4.50 -12.28 -0.49
N GLU A 21 3.57 -13.16 -0.89
CA GLU A 21 2.96 -13.14 -2.22
C GLU A 21 1.86 -12.08 -2.29
N GLY A 22 2.02 -11.11 -3.20
CA GLY A 22 1.10 -9.98 -3.33
C GLY A 22 -0.35 -10.40 -3.52
N ASP A 23 -0.59 -11.40 -4.37
CA ASP A 23 -1.94 -11.89 -4.68
C ASP A 23 -2.56 -12.67 -3.51
N ALA A 24 -1.74 -13.32 -2.68
CA ALA A 24 -2.22 -13.99 -1.47
C ALA A 24 -2.60 -12.95 -0.40
N ILE A 25 -1.74 -11.95 -0.21
CA ILE A 25 -1.96 -10.82 0.69
C ILE A 25 -3.25 -10.07 0.30
N GLN A 26 -3.42 -9.78 -0.99
CA GLN A 26 -4.60 -9.09 -1.49
C GLN A 26 -5.88 -9.87 -1.20
N ARG A 27 -5.87 -11.20 -1.34
CA ARG A 27 -7.03 -12.05 -1.05
C ARG A 27 -7.41 -12.03 0.43
N GLU A 28 -6.43 -12.20 1.33
CA GLU A 28 -6.67 -12.18 2.77
C GLU A 28 -7.19 -10.82 3.25
N LEU A 29 -6.60 -9.73 2.76
CA LEU A 29 -7.05 -8.37 3.12
C LEU A 29 -8.43 -8.04 2.53
N ASN A 30 -8.69 -8.43 1.28
CA ASN A 30 -10.01 -8.21 0.67
C ASN A 30 -11.13 -8.98 1.40
N ALA A 31 -10.83 -10.15 1.99
CA ALA A 31 -11.82 -10.93 2.73
C ALA A 31 -12.38 -10.18 3.95
N ILE A 32 -11.62 -9.26 4.52
CA ILE A 32 -12.05 -8.37 5.62
C ILE A 32 -12.40 -6.95 5.15
N GLY A 33 -12.51 -6.74 3.84
CA GLY A 33 -12.84 -5.43 3.25
C GLY A 33 -11.68 -4.44 3.20
N VAL A 34 -10.43 -4.89 3.42
CA VAL A 34 -9.23 -4.06 3.32
C VAL A 34 -8.70 -4.11 1.89
N ARG A 35 -8.71 -2.96 1.20
CA ARG A 35 -8.17 -2.82 -0.16
C ARG A 35 -6.65 -2.82 -0.12
N PHE A 36 -6.05 -3.74 -0.88
CA PHE A 36 -4.60 -3.80 -1.11
C PHE A 36 -4.30 -3.60 -2.59
N GLU A 37 -3.42 -2.65 -2.90
CA GLU A 37 -3.01 -2.33 -4.27
C GLU A 37 -1.49 -2.17 -4.35
N ARG A 38 -0.94 -2.58 -5.49
CA ARG A 38 0.45 -2.30 -5.87
C ARG A 38 0.41 -1.40 -7.09
N TRP A 39 0.77 -0.15 -6.86
CA TRP A 39 0.85 0.88 -7.89
C TRP A 39 2.23 0.86 -8.53
N GLN A 40 2.27 1.00 -9.86
CA GLN A 40 3.52 1.19 -10.58
C GLN A 40 3.68 2.68 -10.86
N ALA A 41 4.87 3.22 -10.58
CA ALA A 41 5.21 4.57 -10.99
C ALA A 41 5.12 4.69 -12.52
N ASP A 42 4.55 5.78 -13.00
CA ASP A 42 4.45 6.08 -14.44
C ASP A 42 5.82 6.40 -15.08
N ARG A 43 6.83 6.68 -14.26
CA ARG A 43 8.17 7.12 -14.65
C ARG A 43 9.25 6.47 -13.79
N GLU A 44 10.46 6.41 -14.32
CA GLU A 44 11.63 5.98 -13.55
C GLU A 44 11.90 6.97 -12.41
N LEU A 45 11.93 6.43 -11.20
CA LEU A 45 12.37 7.15 -10.01
C LEU A 45 13.87 6.90 -9.83
N TRP A 46 14.66 7.96 -9.94
CA TRP A 46 16.12 7.92 -9.73
C TRP A 46 16.46 7.63 -8.26
N VAL A 47 17.73 7.36 -7.96
CA VAL A 47 18.20 7.21 -6.57
C VAL A 47 17.91 8.50 -5.80
N ASN A 48 17.06 8.39 -4.77
CA ASN A 48 16.63 9.48 -3.89
C ASN A 48 15.83 10.59 -4.62
N PRO A 49 14.65 10.29 -5.19
CA PRO A 49 13.80 11.29 -5.82
C PRO A 49 13.25 12.24 -4.75
N ASP A 50 13.07 13.51 -5.08
CA ASP A 50 12.37 14.43 -4.19
C ASP A 50 10.89 14.05 -4.04
N ALA A 51 10.25 14.54 -2.98
CA ALA A 51 8.85 14.24 -2.70
C ALA A 51 7.95 14.67 -3.88
N ASP A 52 8.21 15.81 -4.50
CA ASP A 52 7.43 16.31 -5.63
C ASP A 52 7.50 15.39 -6.86
N THR A 53 8.67 14.81 -7.17
CA THR A 53 8.84 13.82 -8.24
C THR A 53 8.11 12.53 -7.92
N VAL A 54 8.10 12.10 -6.66
CA VAL A 54 7.31 10.93 -6.22
C VAL A 54 5.82 11.21 -6.37
N ILE A 55 5.31 12.36 -5.90
CA ILE A 55 3.90 12.73 -6.06
C ILE A 55 3.54 12.74 -7.54
N ALA A 56 4.32 13.41 -8.38
CA ALA A 56 4.09 13.47 -9.81
C ALA A 56 4.06 12.08 -10.47
N ALA A 57 4.84 11.13 -9.96
CA ALA A 57 4.88 9.76 -10.49
C ALA A 57 3.66 8.90 -10.11
N TYR A 58 2.97 9.26 -9.04
CA TYR A 58 1.77 8.56 -8.55
C TYR A 58 0.49 9.41 -8.65
N GLN A 59 0.57 10.59 -9.26
CA GLN A 59 -0.50 11.60 -9.25
C GLN A 59 -1.82 11.05 -9.79
N ASP A 60 -1.80 10.35 -10.92
CA ASP A 60 -3.00 9.76 -11.53
C ASP A 60 -3.73 8.79 -10.58
N MET A 61 -2.97 8.03 -9.78
CA MET A 61 -3.52 7.06 -8.83
C MET A 61 -4.04 7.76 -7.56
N ILE A 62 -3.34 8.80 -7.10
CA ILE A 62 -3.78 9.65 -6.00
C ILE A 62 -5.07 10.38 -6.38
N ASP A 63 -5.14 10.99 -7.56
CA ASP A 63 -6.33 11.71 -8.06
C ASP A 63 -7.53 10.79 -8.18
N ARG A 64 -7.32 9.56 -8.70
CA ARG A 64 -8.37 8.54 -8.73
C ARG A 64 -8.87 8.18 -7.34
N LEU A 65 -7.96 8.00 -6.38
CA LEU A 65 -8.30 7.66 -4.99
C LEU A 65 -9.06 8.81 -4.29
N VAL A 66 -8.60 10.03 -4.50
CA VAL A 66 -9.21 11.27 -4.02
C VAL A 66 -10.61 11.44 -4.59
N ALA A 67 -10.79 11.22 -5.90
CA ALA A 67 -12.11 11.29 -6.54
C ALA A 67 -13.06 10.18 -6.06
N GLU A 68 -12.56 8.97 -5.80
CA GLU A 68 -13.38 7.83 -5.34
C GLU A 68 -13.81 7.97 -3.88
N LYS A 69 -12.93 8.46 -2.99
CA LYS A 69 -13.15 8.48 -1.54
C LYS A 69 -13.42 9.87 -0.97
N GLY A 70 -13.21 10.94 -1.74
CA GLY A 70 -13.43 12.33 -1.31
C GLY A 70 -12.36 12.85 -0.34
N TYR A 71 -11.12 12.35 -0.43
CA TYR A 71 -10.03 12.85 0.42
C TYR A 71 -9.72 14.32 0.14
N GLN A 72 -9.52 15.14 1.18
CA GLN A 72 -9.28 16.58 1.03
C GLN A 72 -7.80 16.94 0.97
N SER A 73 -6.94 16.10 1.53
CA SER A 73 -5.50 16.33 1.58
C SER A 73 -4.76 15.00 1.64
N TRP A 74 -3.55 15.00 1.09
CA TRP A 74 -2.59 13.91 1.17
C TRP A 74 -1.19 14.50 1.38
N TYR A 75 -0.31 13.76 2.02
CA TYR A 75 1.05 14.20 2.33
C TYR A 75 2.02 13.02 2.28
N ILE A 76 3.27 13.26 1.87
CA ILE A 76 4.34 12.25 1.88
C ILE A 76 5.10 12.34 3.19
N ILE A 77 5.14 11.23 3.93
CA ILE A 77 5.96 11.09 5.14
C ILE A 77 7.20 10.28 4.75
N SER A 78 8.38 10.85 5.00
CA SER A 78 9.68 10.18 4.85
C SER A 78 10.40 10.19 6.21
N MET A 79 11.02 9.08 6.61
CA MET A 79 11.78 8.90 7.85
C MET A 79 13.24 8.57 7.57
#